data_AF-A0A543A400-F1
#
_entry.id   AF-A0A543A400-F1
#
_cell.length_a   1.000
_cell.length_b   1.000
_cell.length_c   1.000
_cell.angle_alpha   90.00
_cell.angle_beta   90.00
_cell.angle_gamma   90.00
#
_symmetry.space_group_name_H-M   'P 1'
#
loop_
_entity.id
_entity.type
_entity.pdbx_description
1 polymer ?
#
loop_
_entity_poly.entity_id
_entity_poly.type
_entity_poly.pdbx_seq_one_letter_code
_entity_poly.pdbx_strand_id
1 'polypeptide(L)'
;MTYRRLPDNLPAILRNHGIEVIEIPGWRTRGRPASTGEFKPVGVLCHHTGSYDRLGDTADDTAYAEWLAKEGRADLPAPLAHLALSRGGVVFVLASGRANHAGRAKSSGTVAAGDGNALYIGIEAMNDGKQGWDTRQYQTYAKLCAVLSLKVTHNSVRTVRGHKETSTTGKWDPGRIDMNAFRELTLKKMNQIRAEASFAERARIRMGGLTRSVRDAFGRLGTRRATSPGEELESEPTS
;
A
#
# COMPACT_ATOMS: atom_id res chain seq x y z
N MET A 1 -18.93 -8.44 15.65
CA MET A 1 -17.47 -8.50 15.45
C MET A 1 -17.13 -8.11 14.01
N THR A 2 -16.16 -7.23 13.78
CA THR A 2 -15.81 -6.75 12.42
C THR A 2 -14.57 -7.47 11.87
N TYR A 3 -14.73 -8.30 10.84
CA TYR A 3 -13.63 -8.92 10.10
C TYR A 3 -13.48 -8.26 8.73
N ARG A 4 -12.49 -7.38 8.56
CA ARG A 4 -12.22 -6.67 7.31
C ARG A 4 -10.96 -7.18 6.67
N ARG A 5 -11.06 -7.71 5.46
CA ARG A 5 -9.88 -8.02 4.66
C ARG A 5 -9.21 -6.72 4.18
N LEU A 6 -7.91 -6.79 3.94
CA LEU A 6 -7.17 -5.77 3.21
C LEU A 6 -7.77 -5.61 1.81
N PRO A 7 -7.68 -4.42 1.18
CA PRO A 7 -8.29 -4.15 -0.12
C PRO A 7 -7.82 -5.13 -1.21
N ASP A 8 -8.74 -5.61 -2.05
CA ASP A 8 -8.41 -6.54 -3.15
C ASP A 8 -7.47 -5.94 -4.21
N ASN A 9 -7.42 -4.60 -4.29
CA ASN A 9 -6.53 -3.84 -5.14
C ASN A 9 -5.22 -3.43 -4.43
N LEU A 10 -4.89 -4.00 -3.26
CA LEU A 10 -3.66 -3.70 -2.53
C LEU A 10 -2.39 -3.78 -3.40
N PRO A 11 -2.16 -4.83 -4.22
CA PRO A 11 -1.01 -4.87 -5.12
C PRO A 11 -0.95 -3.66 -6.07
N ALA A 12 -2.09 -3.24 -6.63
CA ALA A 12 -2.17 -2.08 -7.50
C ALA A 12 -1.88 -0.77 -6.74
N ILE A 13 -2.40 -0.63 -5.51
CA ILE A 13 -2.09 0.51 -4.63
C ILE A 13 -0.57 0.62 -4.42
N LEU A 14 0.09 -0.48 -4.10
CA LEU A 14 1.54 -0.51 -3.87
C LEU A 14 2.33 -0.21 -5.15
N ARG A 15 1.99 -0.85 -6.28
CA ARG A 15 2.63 -0.63 -7.59
C ARG A 15 2.48 0.83 -8.07
N ASN A 16 1.32 1.45 -7.85
CA ASN A 16 1.09 2.87 -8.17
C ASN A 16 1.99 3.83 -7.38
N HIS A 17 2.54 3.36 -6.26
CA HIS A 17 3.56 4.08 -5.49
C HIS A 17 4.96 3.55 -5.77
N GLY A 18 5.21 2.94 -6.93
CA GLY A 18 6.53 2.51 -7.38
C GLY A 18 7.18 1.46 -6.47
N ILE A 19 6.38 0.61 -5.83
CA ILE A 19 6.85 -0.56 -5.09
C ILE A 19 6.73 -1.76 -6.04
N GLU A 20 7.80 -2.55 -6.14
CA GLU A 20 7.76 -3.82 -6.86
C GLU A 20 6.99 -4.85 -6.03
N VAL A 21 6.01 -5.51 -6.64
CA VAL A 21 5.06 -6.39 -5.93
C VAL A 21 4.87 -7.71 -6.62
N ILE A 22 5.04 -8.79 -5.86
CA ILE A 22 4.69 -10.16 -6.23
C ILE A 22 3.48 -10.60 -5.40
N GLU A 23 2.50 -11.23 -6.04
CA GLU A 23 1.30 -11.74 -5.37
C GLU A 23 1.46 -13.23 -5.11
N ILE A 24 1.44 -13.66 -3.85
CA ILE A 24 1.42 -15.10 -3.55
C ILE A 24 0.04 -15.65 -3.89
N PRO A 25 -0.08 -16.72 -4.70
CA PRO A 25 -1.37 -17.27 -5.11
C PRO A 25 -2.33 -17.46 -3.93
N GLY A 26 -3.60 -17.04 -4.07
CA GLY A 26 -4.61 -17.14 -3.01
C GLY A 26 -4.60 -16.05 -1.93
N TRP A 27 -3.73 -15.03 -2.01
CA TRP A 27 -3.61 -14.01 -0.96
C TRP A 27 -4.93 -13.29 -0.64
N ARG A 28 -5.80 -13.07 -1.64
CA ARG A 28 -7.09 -12.37 -1.51
C ARG A 28 -8.06 -13.04 -0.55
N THR A 29 -8.00 -14.37 -0.41
CA THR A 29 -8.90 -15.14 0.47
C THR A 29 -8.17 -15.70 1.69
N ARG A 30 -6.84 -15.66 1.71
CA ARG A 30 -6.03 -16.14 2.82
C ARG A 30 -6.17 -15.28 4.08
N GLY A 31 -6.19 -15.92 5.23
CA GLY A 31 -6.32 -15.31 6.56
C GLY A 31 -6.88 -16.34 7.55
N ARG A 32 -6.75 -16.08 8.84
CA ARG A 32 -7.36 -16.94 9.86
C ARG A 32 -8.88 -16.90 9.77
N PRO A 33 -9.61 -17.98 10.13
CA PRO A 33 -11.07 -17.99 10.10
C PRO A 33 -11.65 -16.84 10.93
N ALA A 34 -12.77 -16.24 10.50
CA ALA A 34 -13.40 -15.13 11.21
C ALA A 34 -13.86 -15.52 12.64
N SER A 35 -14.12 -16.81 12.88
CA SER A 35 -14.40 -17.36 14.21
C SER A 35 -13.26 -17.18 15.21
N THR A 36 -12.05 -16.89 14.73
CA THR A 36 -10.88 -16.71 15.59
C THR A 36 -10.71 -15.30 16.13
N GLY A 37 -11.55 -14.34 15.71
CA GLY A 37 -11.55 -12.95 16.18
C GLY A 37 -11.58 -11.93 15.04
N GLU A 38 -11.67 -10.66 15.43
CA GLU A 38 -11.77 -9.53 14.50
C GLU A 38 -10.49 -9.27 13.70
N PHE A 39 -10.64 -8.54 12.61
CA PHE A 39 -9.51 -7.93 11.90
C PHE A 39 -9.92 -6.55 11.42
N LYS A 40 -9.32 -5.52 12.02
CA LYS A 40 -9.57 -4.11 11.72
C LYS A 40 -8.28 -3.36 11.99
N PRO A 41 -7.28 -3.50 11.10
CA PRO A 41 -5.97 -2.95 11.36
C PRO A 41 -6.03 -1.43 11.42
N VAL A 42 -5.48 -0.86 12.49
CA VAL A 42 -5.31 0.58 12.70
C VAL A 42 -3.86 1.01 12.59
N GLY A 43 -2.93 0.06 12.58
CA GLY A 43 -1.49 0.32 12.44
C GLY A 43 -0.78 -0.67 11.53
N VAL A 44 0.52 -0.44 11.38
CA VAL A 44 1.45 -1.31 10.65
C VAL A 44 2.52 -1.77 11.64
N LEU A 45 2.77 -3.08 11.69
CA LEU A 45 3.76 -3.66 12.59
C LEU A 45 4.94 -4.19 11.79
N CYS A 46 6.11 -3.62 12.07
CA CYS A 46 7.35 -3.99 11.43
C CYS A 46 8.01 -5.16 12.16
N HIS A 47 8.23 -6.26 11.45
CA HIS A 47 9.00 -7.42 11.88
C HIS A 47 10.29 -7.51 11.09
N HIS A 48 11.22 -8.28 11.64
CA HIS A 48 12.21 -8.98 10.83
C HIS A 48 11.90 -10.46 10.90
N THR A 49 12.41 -11.24 9.96
CA THR A 49 12.24 -12.69 10.01
C THR A 49 13.12 -13.35 11.08
N GLY A 50 14.16 -12.66 11.57
CA GLY A 50 14.94 -13.10 12.74
C GLY A 50 16.07 -14.06 12.42
N SER A 51 16.43 -14.13 11.13
CA SER A 51 17.29 -15.07 10.42
C SER A 51 16.48 -16.14 9.72
N TYR A 52 17.06 -16.68 8.66
CA TYR A 52 16.68 -17.87 7.93
C TYR A 52 16.61 -19.11 8.86
N ASP A 53 15.81 -19.06 9.93
CA ASP A 53 15.90 -19.98 11.07
C ASP A 53 15.24 -21.35 10.84
N ARG A 54 14.88 -21.66 9.57
CA ARG A 54 14.82 -23.01 8.96
C ARG A 54 15.07 -23.01 7.44
N LEU A 55 15.61 -21.94 6.86
CA LEU A 55 15.66 -21.77 5.40
C LEU A 55 17.04 -21.40 4.88
N GLY A 56 18.07 -22.05 5.41
CA GLY A 56 19.21 -22.41 4.55
C GLY A 56 18.79 -23.15 3.26
N ASP A 57 17.51 -23.56 3.14
CA ASP A 57 16.92 -24.39 2.08
C ASP A 57 15.76 -23.76 1.27
N THR A 58 15.43 -22.46 1.35
CA THR A 58 14.56 -21.87 0.30
C THR A 58 15.43 -21.42 -0.86
N ALA A 59 15.12 -21.92 -2.05
CA ALA A 59 15.81 -21.56 -3.29
C ALA A 59 15.86 -20.04 -3.53
N ASP A 60 14.82 -19.30 -3.11
CA ASP A 60 14.71 -17.86 -3.30
C ASP A 60 13.68 -17.19 -2.36
N ASP A 61 13.59 -15.85 -2.44
CA ASP A 61 12.66 -15.00 -1.68
C ASP A 61 11.18 -15.39 -1.89
N THR A 62 10.80 -15.88 -3.07
CA THR A 62 9.42 -16.27 -3.37
C THR A 62 9.05 -17.51 -2.58
N ALA A 63 9.91 -18.53 -2.57
CA ALA A 63 9.69 -19.74 -1.79
C ALA A 63 9.56 -19.42 -0.29
N TYR A 64 10.36 -18.48 0.22
CA TYR A 64 10.23 -18.01 1.61
C TYR A 64 8.88 -17.30 1.87
N ALA A 65 8.46 -16.44 0.95
CA ALA A 65 7.15 -15.78 1.03
C ALA A 65 5.98 -16.78 0.95
N GLU A 66 6.10 -17.84 0.15
CA GLU A 66 5.12 -18.92 0.12
C GLU A 66 5.04 -19.67 1.44
N TRP A 67 6.18 -19.98 2.07
CA TRP A 67 6.24 -20.62 3.37
C TRP A 67 5.54 -19.78 4.46
N LEU A 68 5.83 -18.48 4.53
CA LEU A 68 5.15 -17.54 5.43
C LEU A 68 3.62 -17.51 5.21
N ALA A 69 3.20 -17.65 3.94
CA ALA A 69 1.79 -17.56 3.56
C ALA A 69 1.03 -18.87 3.75
N LYS A 70 1.64 -20.03 3.48
CA LYS A 70 0.90 -21.29 3.30
C LYS A 70 1.19 -22.31 4.41
N GLU A 71 2.37 -22.28 5.00
CA GLU A 71 2.84 -23.33 5.92
C GLU A 71 2.94 -22.81 7.35
N GLY A 72 3.76 -21.78 7.56
CA GLY A 72 4.06 -21.25 8.88
C GLY A 72 5.00 -22.14 9.68
N ARG A 73 4.96 -22.03 11.02
CA ARG A 73 5.83 -22.79 11.94
C ARG A 73 5.03 -23.89 12.62
N ALA A 74 5.71 -24.92 13.12
CA ALA A 74 5.08 -26.03 13.84
C ALA A 74 4.23 -25.56 15.05
N ASP A 75 4.64 -24.48 15.72
CA ASP A 75 3.95 -23.86 16.85
C ASP A 75 3.02 -22.69 16.45
N LEU A 76 2.98 -22.30 15.17
CA LEU A 76 2.23 -21.14 14.71
C LEU A 76 1.76 -21.31 13.25
N PRO A 77 0.46 -21.60 13.02
CA PRO A 77 -0.03 -21.83 11.67
C PRO A 77 -0.02 -20.55 10.83
N ALA A 78 0.16 -20.71 9.52
CA ALA A 78 0.04 -19.65 8.54
C ALA A 78 -1.36 -18.97 8.51
N PRO A 79 -1.48 -17.74 7.95
CA PRO A 79 -0.38 -16.90 7.47
C PRO A 79 0.35 -16.21 8.62
N LEU A 80 1.68 -16.12 8.51
CA LEU A 80 2.55 -15.49 9.51
C LEU A 80 2.67 -13.97 9.35
N ALA A 81 2.18 -13.41 8.25
CA ALA A 81 2.09 -11.97 8.02
C ALA A 81 1.12 -11.67 6.87
N HIS A 82 0.88 -10.39 6.62
CA HIS A 82 0.12 -9.95 5.45
C HIS A 82 1.04 -9.70 4.26
N LEU A 83 2.27 -9.28 4.53
CA LEU A 83 3.28 -8.88 3.54
C LEU A 83 4.65 -9.43 3.95
N ALA A 84 5.48 -9.79 2.97
CA ALA A 84 6.91 -9.97 3.16
C ALA A 84 7.71 -8.94 2.34
N LEU A 85 8.92 -8.64 2.77
CA LEU A 85 9.83 -7.70 2.12
C LEU A 85 11.21 -8.30 1.95
N SER A 86 11.64 -8.52 0.70
CA SER A 86 12.99 -9.03 0.43
C SER A 86 14.09 -8.02 0.74
N ARG A 87 15.34 -8.52 0.80
CA ARG A 87 16.55 -7.65 0.86
C ARG A 87 16.66 -6.74 -0.36
N GLY A 88 16.21 -7.23 -1.51
CA GLY A 88 16.12 -6.47 -2.76
C GLY A 88 14.99 -5.43 -2.80
N GLY A 89 14.16 -5.30 -1.76
CA GLY A 89 13.06 -4.33 -1.77
C GLY A 89 11.83 -4.76 -2.59
N VAL A 90 11.69 -6.06 -2.87
CA VAL A 90 10.47 -6.61 -3.47
C VAL A 90 9.47 -6.93 -2.37
N VAL A 91 8.21 -6.55 -2.57
CA VAL A 91 7.13 -6.81 -1.61
C VAL A 91 6.28 -7.98 -2.09
N PHE A 92 6.11 -8.98 -1.24
CA PHE A 92 5.21 -10.11 -1.49
C PHE A 92 3.91 -9.92 -0.74
N VAL A 93 2.77 -10.02 -1.42
CA VAL A 93 1.45 -9.98 -0.78
C VAL A 93 1.02 -11.40 -0.41
N LEU A 94 0.92 -11.64 0.91
CA LEU A 94 0.73 -12.98 1.47
C LEU A 94 -0.73 -13.25 1.79
N ALA A 95 -1.41 -12.34 2.49
CA ALA A 95 -2.77 -12.55 2.99
C ALA A 95 -3.54 -11.23 3.12
N SER A 96 -4.84 -11.28 2.84
CA SER A 96 -5.75 -10.15 3.05
C SER A 96 -6.49 -10.22 4.39
N GLY A 97 -6.66 -11.40 4.98
CA GLY A 97 -7.31 -11.58 6.28
C GLY A 97 -6.30 -11.60 7.43
N ARG A 98 -6.82 -11.76 8.66
CA ARG A 98 -6.04 -11.76 9.90
C ARG A 98 -4.86 -12.74 9.84
N ALA A 99 -3.66 -12.30 10.20
CA ALA A 99 -2.45 -13.13 10.26
C ALA A 99 -1.95 -13.36 11.71
N ASN A 100 -1.09 -14.37 11.89
CA ASN A 100 -0.46 -14.75 13.16
C ASN A 100 0.95 -14.15 13.27
N HIS A 101 1.06 -12.89 13.70
CA HIS A 101 2.34 -12.17 13.64
C HIS A 101 2.68 -11.38 14.91
N ALA A 102 1.69 -10.78 15.58
CA ALA A 102 1.90 -9.88 16.71
C ALA A 102 1.63 -10.53 18.08
N GLY A 103 0.63 -11.41 18.16
CA GLY A 103 0.10 -11.89 19.45
C GLY A 103 -0.55 -10.77 20.28
N ARG A 104 -0.54 -10.90 21.61
CA ARG A 104 -1.05 -9.85 22.50
C ARG A 104 -0.08 -8.67 22.55
N ALA A 105 -0.59 -7.48 22.29
CA ALA A 105 0.16 -6.23 22.23
C ALA A 105 -0.13 -5.33 23.43
N LYS A 106 0.91 -4.71 24.00
CA LYS A 106 0.76 -3.53 24.87
C LYS A 106 0.46 -2.29 24.03
N SER A 107 -0.04 -1.24 24.68
CA SER A 107 -0.25 0.06 24.01
C SER A 107 1.08 0.62 23.51
N SER A 108 1.07 1.20 22.32
CA SER A 108 2.28 1.72 21.68
C SER A 108 1.93 2.79 20.66
N GLY A 109 2.54 3.97 20.76
CA GLY A 109 2.14 5.13 19.97
C GLY A 109 0.68 5.53 20.29
N THR A 110 -0.18 5.54 19.28
CA THR A 110 -1.63 5.78 19.45
C THR A 110 -2.47 4.52 19.47
N VAL A 111 -1.85 3.35 19.29
CA VAL A 111 -2.58 2.09 19.22
C VAL A 111 -2.77 1.55 20.64
N ALA A 112 -4.01 1.25 21.00
CA ALA A 112 -4.35 0.68 22.30
C ALA A 112 -3.77 -0.74 22.47
N ALA A 113 -3.64 -1.18 23.71
CA ALA A 113 -3.32 -2.58 24.01
C ALA A 113 -4.45 -3.51 23.53
N GLY A 114 -4.12 -4.77 23.22
CA GLY A 114 -5.12 -5.74 22.82
C GLY A 114 -4.55 -6.86 21.94
N ASP A 115 -5.39 -7.37 21.06
CA ASP A 115 -5.01 -8.40 20.08
C ASP A 115 -4.25 -7.74 18.92
N GLY A 116 -2.92 -7.83 18.94
CA GLY A 116 -2.07 -7.24 17.92
C GLY A 116 -2.32 -7.82 16.52
N ASN A 117 -2.73 -9.09 16.43
CA ASN A 117 -3.06 -9.72 15.14
C ASN A 117 -4.32 -9.08 14.52
N ALA A 118 -5.21 -8.50 15.34
CA ALA A 118 -6.40 -7.79 14.89
C ALA A 118 -6.11 -6.31 14.55
N LEU A 119 -5.15 -5.70 15.26
CA LEU A 119 -4.89 -4.26 15.26
C LEU A 119 -3.85 -3.82 14.21
N TYR A 120 -3.04 -4.73 13.68
CA TYR A 120 -1.92 -4.36 12.81
C TYR A 120 -1.91 -5.11 11.48
N ILE A 121 -1.39 -4.44 10.45
CA ILE A 121 -0.86 -5.09 9.25
C ILE A 121 0.59 -5.47 9.53
N GLY A 122 0.87 -6.76 9.74
CA GLY A 122 2.23 -7.28 9.86
C GLY A 122 3.00 -7.34 8.53
N ILE A 123 4.25 -6.86 8.55
CA ILE A 123 5.24 -6.99 7.47
C ILE A 123 6.44 -7.78 7.99
N GLU A 124 6.79 -8.89 7.33
CA GLU A 124 7.97 -9.70 7.61
C GLU A 124 9.10 -9.32 6.65
N ALA A 125 10.07 -8.54 7.12
CA ALA A 125 11.25 -8.21 6.32
C ALA A 125 12.31 -9.31 6.45
N MET A 126 12.73 -9.87 5.31
CA MET A 126 13.75 -10.93 5.20
C MET A 126 15.11 -10.36 5.64
N ASN A 127 15.34 -10.40 6.95
CA ASN A 127 16.50 -9.83 7.62
C ASN A 127 16.67 -10.50 8.98
N ASP A 128 17.90 -10.73 9.44
CA ASP A 128 18.16 -11.30 10.76
C ASP A 128 18.09 -10.28 11.91
N GLY A 129 17.92 -9.00 11.56
CA GLY A 129 17.90 -7.87 12.48
C GLY A 129 19.27 -7.43 13.00
N LYS A 130 20.36 -8.13 12.65
CA LYS A 130 21.74 -7.90 13.12
C LYS A 130 22.69 -7.50 11.98
N GLN A 131 22.53 -8.12 10.81
CA GLN A 131 23.36 -7.99 9.60
C GLN A 131 23.32 -6.59 8.94
N GLY A 132 22.56 -5.67 9.52
CA GLY A 132 22.31 -4.35 8.95
C GLY A 132 21.11 -4.34 8.02
N TRP A 133 20.65 -3.13 7.70
CA TRP A 133 19.49 -2.89 6.87
C TRP A 133 19.94 -2.22 5.59
N ASP A 134 19.95 -2.98 4.50
CA ASP A 134 20.32 -2.48 3.17
C ASP A 134 19.47 -1.26 2.83
N THR A 135 20.10 -0.25 2.21
CA THR A 135 19.42 1.01 1.89
C THR A 135 18.15 0.77 1.09
N ARG A 136 18.17 -0.17 0.14
CA ARG A 136 17.00 -0.53 -0.67
C ARG A 136 15.88 -1.15 0.16
N GLN A 137 16.19 -2.16 0.98
CA GLN A 137 15.21 -2.78 1.88
C GLN A 137 14.63 -1.74 2.84
N TYR A 138 15.48 -0.94 3.51
CA TYR A 138 15.07 0.05 4.50
C TYR A 138 14.19 1.16 3.91
N GLN A 139 14.57 1.71 2.74
CA GLN A 139 13.80 2.74 2.05
C GLN A 139 12.45 2.21 1.55
N THR A 140 12.43 0.98 1.04
CA THR A 140 11.20 0.32 0.60
C THR A 140 10.30 0.03 1.79
N TYR A 141 10.85 -0.43 2.92
CA TYR A 141 10.09 -0.68 4.13
C TYR A 141 9.37 0.58 4.62
N ALA A 142 10.10 1.70 4.72
CA ALA A 142 9.51 2.98 5.11
C ALA A 142 8.44 3.45 4.12
N LYS A 143 8.66 3.26 2.80
CA LYS A 143 7.67 3.60 1.76
C LYS A 143 6.42 2.72 1.86
N LEU A 144 6.59 1.42 2.06
CA LEU A 144 5.52 0.45 2.25
C LEU A 144 4.65 0.83 3.47
N CYS A 145 5.27 1.10 4.62
CA CYS A 145 4.57 1.56 5.82
C CYS A 145 3.81 2.87 5.55
N ALA A 146 4.42 3.82 4.84
CA ALA A 146 3.75 5.07 4.49
C ALA A 146 2.51 4.86 3.61
N VAL A 147 2.61 4.02 2.57
CA VAL A 147 1.49 3.70 1.67
C VAL A 147 0.36 3.00 2.44
N LEU A 148 0.67 1.97 3.23
CA LEU A 148 -0.33 1.24 4.02
C LEU A 148 -1.04 2.15 5.01
N SER A 149 -0.30 3.00 5.74
CA SER A 149 -0.91 3.92 6.69
C SER A 149 -1.82 4.95 6.01
N LEU A 150 -1.43 5.49 4.84
CA LEU A 150 -2.24 6.50 4.15
C LEU A 150 -3.44 5.90 3.41
N LYS A 151 -3.25 4.75 2.77
CA LYS A 151 -4.21 4.19 1.80
C LYS A 151 -5.06 3.05 2.35
N VAL A 152 -4.66 2.43 3.46
CA VAL A 152 -5.35 1.26 4.03
C VAL A 152 -5.85 1.54 5.45
N THR A 153 -4.96 1.90 6.38
CA THR A 153 -5.38 2.12 7.79
C THR A 153 -5.86 3.54 8.06
N HIS A 154 -5.69 4.46 7.10
CA HIS A 154 -6.02 5.88 7.18
C HIS A 154 -5.50 6.55 8.46
N ASN A 155 -4.26 6.22 8.82
CA ASN A 155 -3.64 6.64 10.05
C ASN A 155 -2.30 7.35 9.83
N SER A 156 -1.75 7.87 10.92
CA SER A 156 -0.46 8.56 10.90
C SER A 156 0.70 7.60 11.19
N VAL A 157 1.92 8.11 11.00
CA VAL A 157 3.17 7.43 11.34
C VAL A 157 3.27 7.00 12.80
N ARG A 158 2.44 7.56 13.70
CA ARG A 158 2.36 7.16 15.12
C ARG A 158 1.85 5.72 15.31
N THR A 159 1.19 5.17 14.29
CA THR A 159 0.70 3.78 14.27
C THR A 159 1.68 2.79 13.62
N VAL A 160 2.84 3.26 13.14
CA VAL A 160 3.92 2.43 12.60
C VAL A 160 4.87 2.06 13.74
N ARG A 161 4.81 0.80 14.16
CA ARG A 161 5.53 0.29 15.34
C ARG A 161 6.43 -0.88 14.94
N GLY A 162 7.53 -1.08 15.64
CA GLY A 162 8.24 -2.37 15.63
C GLY A 162 7.59 -3.33 16.62
N HIS A 163 7.68 -4.64 16.41
CA HIS A 163 7.11 -5.61 17.35
C HIS A 163 7.69 -5.45 18.76
N LYS A 164 8.97 -5.09 18.89
CA LYS A 164 9.63 -4.74 20.16
C LYS A 164 8.94 -3.62 20.94
N GLU A 165 8.27 -2.71 20.23
CA GLU A 165 7.56 -1.60 20.84
C GLU A 165 6.15 -2.00 21.32
N THR A 166 5.60 -3.12 20.84
CA THR A 166 4.25 -3.61 21.16
C THR A 166 4.26 -4.92 21.94
N SER A 167 5.38 -5.63 21.99
CA SER A 167 5.48 -6.95 22.60
C SER A 167 5.30 -6.89 24.12
N THR A 168 4.54 -7.85 24.65
CA THR A 168 4.39 -8.14 26.08
C THR A 168 5.36 -9.22 26.57
N THR A 169 6.07 -9.87 25.64
CA THR A 169 6.98 -11.01 25.91
C THR A 169 8.45 -10.68 25.64
N GLY A 170 8.78 -9.41 25.40
CA GLY A 170 10.17 -8.96 25.21
C GLY A 170 10.75 -9.28 23.84
N LYS A 171 9.91 -9.39 22.79
CA LYS A 171 10.39 -9.52 21.40
C LYS A 171 11.30 -8.35 21.03
N TRP A 172 12.34 -8.61 20.24
CA TRP A 172 13.36 -7.62 19.88
C TRP A 172 13.25 -7.14 18.42
N ASP A 173 12.41 -7.78 17.61
CA ASP A 173 12.23 -7.46 16.20
C ASP A 173 11.53 -6.09 16.01
N PRO A 174 11.86 -5.30 14.97
CA PRO A 174 12.72 -5.60 13.82
C PRO A 174 14.21 -5.30 14.10
N GLY A 175 14.67 -5.58 15.31
CA GLY A 175 16.08 -5.63 15.65
C GLY A 175 16.75 -4.27 15.67
N ARG A 176 17.89 -4.16 14.96
CA ARG A 176 18.73 -2.94 14.95
C ARG A 176 18.10 -1.71 14.29
N ILE A 177 16.88 -1.80 13.75
CA ILE A 177 16.17 -0.57 13.32
C ILE A 177 15.96 0.34 14.53
N ASP A 178 16.52 1.56 14.45
CA ASP A 178 16.04 2.67 15.26
C ASP A 178 14.65 3.06 14.77
N MET A 179 13.64 2.70 15.56
CA MET A 179 12.26 2.90 15.19
C MET A 179 11.86 4.38 15.17
N ASN A 180 12.55 5.26 15.91
CA ASN A 180 12.30 6.71 15.84
C ASN A 180 12.77 7.27 14.50
N ALA A 181 14.03 7.02 14.13
CA ALA A 181 14.57 7.42 12.83
C ALA A 181 13.79 6.78 11.66
N PHE A 182 13.35 5.53 11.81
CA PHE A 182 12.51 4.85 10.83
C PHE A 182 11.15 5.53 10.64
N ARG A 183 10.51 5.96 11.73
CA ARG A 183 9.28 6.74 11.66
C ARG A 183 9.50 8.11 11.03
N GLU A 184 10.61 8.79 11.30
CA GLU A 184 10.93 10.05 10.63
C GLU A 184 11.06 9.87 9.11
N LEU A 185 11.76 8.82 8.67
CA LEU A 185 11.83 8.48 7.25
C LEU A 185 10.45 8.14 6.67
N THR A 186 9.65 7.36 7.39
CA THR A 186 8.29 7.00 7.00
C THR A 186 7.41 8.25 6.85
N LEU A 187 7.53 9.21 7.77
CA LEU A 187 6.83 10.50 7.68
C LEU A 187 7.27 11.29 6.43
N LYS A 188 8.58 11.32 6.13
CA LYS A 188 9.08 11.93 4.88
C LYS A 188 8.45 11.27 3.66
N LYS A 189 8.34 9.93 3.62
CA LYS A 189 7.64 9.20 2.54
C LYS A 189 6.15 9.56 2.47
N MET A 190 5.46 9.65 3.61
CA MET A 190 4.04 10.06 3.64
C MET A 190 3.85 11.46 3.04
N ASN A 191 4.73 12.40 3.38
CA ASN A 191 4.66 13.77 2.88
C ASN A 191 4.94 13.84 1.37
N GLN A 192 5.91 13.06 0.88
CA GLN A 192 6.17 12.91 -0.56
C GLN A 192 4.93 12.40 -1.30
N ILE A 193 4.31 11.32 -0.82
CA ILE A 193 3.09 10.74 -1.41
C ILE A 193 1.94 11.77 -1.46
N ARG A 194 1.76 12.56 -0.39
CA ARG A 194 0.72 13.60 -0.35
C ARG A 194 1.01 14.75 -1.32
N ALA A 195 2.27 15.15 -1.45
CA ALA A 195 2.70 16.19 -2.39
C ALA A 195 2.48 15.74 -3.85
N GLU A 196 2.88 14.51 -4.19
CA GLU A 196 2.66 13.90 -5.51
C GLU A 196 1.17 13.87 -5.87
N ALA A 197 0.31 13.45 -4.94
CA ALA A 197 -1.14 13.44 -5.15
C ALA A 197 -1.71 14.84 -5.36
N SER A 198 -1.24 15.82 -4.58
CA SER A 198 -1.67 17.23 -4.71
C SER A 198 -1.23 17.84 -6.04
N PHE A 199 -0.02 17.51 -6.50
CA PHE A 199 0.48 17.96 -7.81
C PHE A 199 -0.34 17.35 -8.95
N ALA A 200 -0.59 16.03 -8.90
CA ALA A 200 -1.41 15.35 -9.89
C ALA A 200 -2.83 15.94 -9.96
N GLU A 201 -3.43 16.27 -8.83
CA GLU A 201 -4.76 16.88 -8.80
C GLU A 201 -4.78 18.29 -9.39
N ARG A 202 -3.80 19.13 -9.04
CA ARG A 202 -3.65 20.47 -9.65
C ARG A 202 -3.45 20.38 -11.17
N ALA A 203 -2.64 19.42 -11.63
CA ALA A 203 -2.43 19.19 -13.06
C ALA A 203 -3.72 18.78 -13.77
N ARG A 204 -4.54 17.91 -13.17
CA ARG A 204 -5.86 17.53 -13.70
C ARG A 204 -6.81 18.72 -13.78
N ILE A 205 -6.93 19.53 -12.72
CA ILE A 205 -7.81 20.71 -12.70
C ILE A 205 -7.39 21.69 -13.80
N ARG A 206 -6.09 21.94 -13.97
CA ARG A 206 -5.58 22.82 -15.03
C ARG A 206 -5.95 22.32 -16.42
N MET A 207 -5.74 21.03 -16.70
CA MET A 207 -6.09 20.43 -18.00
C MET A 207 -7.61 20.40 -18.24
N GLY A 208 -8.41 20.09 -17.20
CA GLY A 208 -9.87 20.14 -17.28
C GLY A 208 -10.42 21.55 -17.53
N GLY A 209 -9.81 22.58 -16.93
CA GLY A 209 -10.15 23.99 -17.17
C GLY A 209 -9.83 24.45 -18.60
N LEU A 210 -8.72 24.00 -19.17
CA LEU A 210 -8.35 24.24 -20.58
C LEU A 210 -9.41 23.66 -21.55
N THR A 211 -9.92 22.45 -21.28
CA THR A 211 -10.95 21.84 -22.17
C THR A 211 -12.30 22.54 -22.15
N ARG A 212 -12.68 23.22 -21.05
CA ARG A 212 -13.89 24.08 -21.02
C ARG A 212 -13.68 25.39 -21.77
N SER A 213 -12.56 26.07 -21.52
CA SER A 213 -12.23 27.34 -22.18
C SER A 213 -12.14 27.22 -23.70
N VAL A 214 -11.58 26.11 -24.22
CA VAL A 214 -11.52 25.87 -25.67
C VAL A 214 -12.93 25.59 -26.26
N ARG A 215 -13.83 24.93 -25.52
CA ARG A 215 -15.23 24.76 -25.98
C ARG A 215 -16.00 26.08 -26.04
N ASP A 216 -15.78 26.99 -25.08
CA ASP A 216 -16.44 28.30 -25.06
C ASP A 216 -15.89 29.25 -26.14
N ALA A 217 -14.61 29.11 -26.50
CA ALA A 217 -13.98 29.89 -27.58
C ALA A 217 -14.49 29.49 -28.98
N PHE A 218 -14.78 28.20 -29.21
CA PHE A 218 -15.34 27.73 -30.49
C PHE A 218 -16.87 27.93 -30.61
N GLY A 219 -17.59 28.09 -29.49
CA GLY A 219 -19.03 28.37 -29.50
C GLY A 219 -19.42 29.79 -29.92
N ARG A 220 -18.50 30.76 -29.91
CA ARG A 220 -18.76 32.18 -30.25
C ARG A 220 -18.41 32.58 -31.69
N LEU A 221 -17.82 31.68 -32.48
CA LEU A 221 -17.43 31.93 -33.88
C LEU A 221 -18.41 31.35 -34.91
N GLY A 222 -19.53 30.75 -34.47
CA GLY A 222 -20.44 29.97 -35.30
C GLY A 222 -21.81 30.59 -35.59
N THR A 223 -21.95 31.90 -35.82
CA THR A 223 -23.19 32.49 -36.39
C THR A 223 -22.91 33.75 -37.21
N ARG A 224 -22.27 33.61 -38.37
CA ARG A 224 -22.48 34.58 -39.48
C ARG A 224 -23.11 33.83 -40.65
N ARG A 225 -24.44 33.99 -40.78
CA ARG A 225 -25.19 33.60 -41.98
C ARG A 225 -24.61 34.35 -43.18
N ALA A 226 -24.15 33.60 -44.18
CA ALA A 226 -23.97 34.13 -45.52
C ALA A 226 -25.35 34.21 -46.17
N THR A 227 -25.82 35.42 -46.46
CA THR A 227 -26.94 35.68 -47.36
C THR A 227 -26.39 35.87 -48.77
N SER A 228 -26.79 35.02 -49.70
CA SER A 228 -26.48 35.15 -51.13
C SER A 228 -27.37 36.23 -51.75
N PRO A 229 -26.85 37.15 -52.60
CA PRO A 229 -27.67 38.07 -53.38
C PRO A 229 -28.23 37.35 -54.62
N GLY A 230 -29.46 37.72 -54.99
CA GLY A 230 -30.17 37.18 -56.15
C GLY A 230 -29.67 37.76 -57.48
N GLU A 231 -29.98 37.02 -58.55
CA GLU A 231 -29.96 37.48 -59.93
C GLU A 231 -31.34 37.16 -60.54
N GLU A 232 -32.17 38.19 -60.69
CA GLU A 232 -33.14 38.29 -61.77
C GLU A 232 -32.40 38.91 -62.97
N LEU A 233 -32.60 38.36 -64.18
CA LEU A 233 -32.78 39.15 -65.40
C LEU A 233 -33.38 38.26 -66.50
N GLU A 234 -34.42 38.82 -67.12
CA GLU A 234 -35.32 38.28 -68.13
C GLU A 234 -34.66 38.08 -69.51
N SER A 235 -35.25 37.23 -70.35
CA SER A 235 -35.55 37.58 -71.76
C SER A 235 -36.44 36.52 -72.44
N GLU A 236 -37.71 36.90 -72.58
CA GLU A 236 -38.66 36.78 -73.71
C GLU A 236 -38.83 35.54 -74.61
N PRO A 237 -40.03 35.37 -75.21
CA PRO A 237 -40.54 34.12 -75.78
C PRO A 237 -40.44 34.05 -77.30
N THR A 238 -40.45 32.84 -77.88
CA THR A 238 -40.93 32.62 -79.26
C THR A 238 -41.51 31.21 -79.45
N SER A 239 -42.70 31.20 -80.07
CA SER A 239 -43.47 30.15 -80.77
C SER A 239 -43.77 28.82 -80.07
#